data_AF-D0UND6-F1
#
_entry.id   AF-D0UND6-F1
#
_cell.length_a   1.000
_cell.length_b   1.000
_cell.length_c   1.000
_cell.angle_alpha   90.00
_cell.angle_beta   90.00
_cell.angle_gamma   90.00
#
_symmetry.space_group_name_H-M   'P 1'
#
loop_
_entity.id
_entity.type
_entity.pdbx_description
1 polymer ?
#
loop_
_entity_poly.entity_id
_entity_poly.type
_entity_poly.pdbx_seq_one_letter_code
_entity_poly.pdbx_strand_id
1 'polypeptide(L)'
;ALDETWRNLQKIIRERDNELKKEADRQEKNDQMRQEFARNANAFYQWLTETRNSMMEVTGALESQLEQIRRKASEIRAKRDQLKRIEDLGALLEDHLILDNRYTEHSTVALAQQWEQLDQLGMRMQHNLEQQIQARNTSGVSEDNLREFS
;
A
#
# COMPACT_ATOMS: atom_id res chain seq x y z
N ALA A 1 15.75 -11.79 60.33
CA ALA A 1 14.56 -12.27 59.61
C ALA A 1 13.76 -11.10 59.02
N LEU A 2 13.06 -10.27 59.83
CA LEU A 2 12.24 -9.15 59.31
C LEU A 2 13.03 -8.09 58.53
N ASP A 3 14.18 -7.64 59.04
CA ASP A 3 15.00 -6.63 58.33
C ASP A 3 15.54 -7.11 56.99
N GLU A 4 15.86 -8.41 56.90
CA GLU A 4 16.33 -9.04 55.67
C GLU A 4 15.20 -9.16 54.65
N THR A 5 14.01 -9.57 55.08
CA THR A 5 12.81 -9.59 54.22
C THR A 5 12.45 -8.19 53.73
N TRP A 6 12.61 -7.15 54.57
CA TRP A 6 12.36 -5.76 54.19
C TRP A 6 13.35 -5.26 53.14
N ARG A 7 14.65 -5.53 53.32
CA ARG A 7 15.68 -5.20 52.32
C ARG A 7 15.44 -5.92 51.00
N ASN A 8 15.02 -7.18 51.05
CA ASN A 8 14.70 -7.95 49.86
C ASN A 8 13.47 -7.36 49.12
N LEU A 9 12.42 -6.96 49.85
CA LEU A 9 11.26 -6.29 49.26
C LEU A 9 11.64 -5.00 48.54
N GLN A 10 12.47 -4.14 49.16
CA GLN A 10 12.94 -2.91 48.53
C GLN A 10 13.75 -3.16 47.26
N LYS A 11 14.56 -4.24 47.23
CA LYS A 11 15.29 -4.67 46.05
C LYS A 11 14.32 -5.08 44.92
N ILE A 12 13.35 -5.94 45.22
CA ILE A 12 12.35 -6.42 44.25
C ILE A 12 11.55 -5.25 43.66
N ILE A 13 11.13 -4.28 44.49
CA ILE A 13 10.41 -3.09 44.02
C ILE A 13 11.25 -2.31 42.99
N ARG A 14 12.53 -2.04 43.30
CA ARG A 14 13.42 -1.32 42.37
C ARG A 14 13.66 -2.09 41.08
N GLU A 15 13.83 -3.41 41.16
CA GLU A 15 13.97 -4.27 39.98
C GLU A 15 12.71 -4.21 39.11
N ARG A 16 11.53 -4.27 39.74
CA ARG A 16 10.26 -4.18 39.04
C ARG A 16 10.04 -2.82 38.39
N ASP A 17 10.35 -1.72 39.06
CA ASP A 17 10.25 -0.37 38.50
C ASP A 17 11.13 -0.22 37.26
N ASN A 18 12.34 -0.80 37.28
CA ASN A 18 13.24 -0.81 36.13
C ASN A 18 12.71 -1.65 34.97
N GLU A 19 12.11 -2.82 35.24
CA GLU A 19 11.45 -3.63 34.22
C GLU A 19 10.26 -2.90 33.58
N LEU A 20 9.41 -2.28 34.40
CA LEU A 20 8.25 -1.51 33.94
C LEU A 20 8.67 -0.35 33.06
N LYS A 21 9.75 0.36 33.42
CA LYS A 21 10.29 1.44 32.59
C LYS A 21 10.78 0.94 31.23
N LYS A 22 11.54 -0.16 31.21
CA LYS A 22 12.01 -0.77 29.95
C LYS A 22 10.84 -1.20 29.06
N GLU A 23 9.80 -1.77 29.67
CA GLU A 23 8.61 -2.20 28.94
C GLU A 23 7.82 -1.00 28.40
N ALA A 24 7.68 0.09 29.18
CA ALA A 24 7.06 1.32 28.71
C ALA A 24 7.80 1.91 27.49
N ASP A 25 9.13 2.01 27.56
CA ASP A 25 9.96 2.48 26.44
C ASP A 25 9.81 1.58 25.20
N ARG A 26 9.66 0.25 25.40
CA ARG A 26 9.40 -0.71 24.32
C ARG A 26 8.03 -0.47 23.67
N GLN A 27 6.99 -0.27 24.48
CA GLN A 27 5.64 -0.01 23.98
C GLN A 27 5.54 1.31 23.21
N GLU A 28 6.25 2.35 23.66
CA GLU A 28 6.31 3.62 22.94
C GLU A 28 6.96 3.46 21.56
N LYS A 29 8.09 2.75 21.47
CA LYS A 29 8.74 2.44 20.20
C LYS A 29 7.85 1.61 19.28
N ASN A 30 7.18 0.60 19.82
CA ASN A 30 6.25 -0.23 19.06
C ASN A 30 5.09 0.62 18.48
N ASP A 31 4.56 1.57 19.25
CA ASP A 31 3.52 2.47 18.79
C ASP A 31 4.01 3.40 17.67
N GLN A 32 5.24 3.93 17.78
CA GLN A 32 5.86 4.72 16.71
C GLN A 32 6.00 3.92 15.41
N MET A 33 6.42 2.65 15.49
CA MET A 33 6.50 1.77 14.33
C MET A 33 5.12 1.53 13.69
N ARG A 34 4.08 1.31 14.51
CA ARG A 34 2.69 1.18 14.03
C ARG A 34 2.25 2.43 13.28
N GLN A 35 2.50 3.61 13.83
CA GLN A 35 2.14 4.88 13.19
C GLN A 35 2.90 5.10 11.88
N GLU A 36 4.19 4.78 11.83
CA GLU A 36 4.97 4.93 10.60
C GLU A 36 4.46 4.01 9.48
N PHE A 37 4.22 2.74 9.78
CA PHE A 37 3.62 1.81 8.82
C PHE A 37 2.26 2.33 8.34
N ALA A 38 1.37 2.70 9.26
CA ALA A 38 0.03 3.15 8.93
C ALA A 38 0.02 4.40 8.04
N ARG A 39 0.88 5.37 8.32
CA ARG A 39 1.01 6.57 7.47
C ARG A 39 1.37 6.21 6.03
N ASN A 40 2.33 5.31 5.83
CA ASN A 40 2.74 4.90 4.47
C ASN A 40 1.65 4.05 3.80
N ALA A 41 1.06 3.12 4.54
CA ALA A 41 -0.01 2.23 4.07
C ALA A 41 -1.25 3.03 3.61
N ASN A 42 -1.76 3.94 4.46
CA ASN A 42 -2.93 4.76 4.15
C ASN A 42 -2.69 5.67 2.95
N ALA A 43 -1.53 6.34 2.90
CA ALA A 43 -1.17 7.19 1.76
C ALA A 43 -1.07 6.40 0.45
N PHE A 44 -0.51 5.18 0.50
CA PHE A 44 -0.40 4.33 -0.67
C PHE A 44 -1.75 3.80 -1.13
N TYR A 45 -2.62 3.38 -0.21
CA TYR A 45 -3.99 2.97 -0.51
C TYR A 45 -4.80 4.08 -1.18
N GLN A 46 -4.72 5.30 -0.65
CA GLN A 46 -5.38 6.45 -1.25
C GLN A 46 -4.89 6.67 -2.69
N TRP A 47 -3.58 6.67 -2.90
CA TRP A 47 -3.00 6.81 -4.23
C TRP A 47 -3.42 5.68 -5.19
N LEU A 48 -3.50 4.43 -4.73
CA LEU A 48 -4.01 3.30 -5.53
C LEU A 48 -5.45 3.53 -5.97
N THR A 49 -6.31 3.97 -5.06
CA THR A 49 -7.73 4.22 -5.30
C THR A 49 -7.93 5.37 -6.29
N GLU A 50 -7.25 6.49 -6.06
CA GLU A 50 -7.30 7.66 -6.95
C GLU A 50 -6.77 7.32 -8.35
N THR A 51 -5.64 6.60 -8.43
CA THR A 51 -5.07 6.17 -9.70
C THR A 51 -6.04 5.26 -10.45
N ARG A 52 -6.65 4.27 -9.77
CA ARG A 52 -7.67 3.40 -10.38
C ARG A 52 -8.84 4.20 -10.95
N ASN A 53 -9.41 5.12 -10.17
CA ASN A 53 -10.55 5.93 -10.62
C ASN A 53 -10.16 6.77 -11.84
N SER A 54 -9.01 7.44 -11.78
CA SER A 54 -8.52 8.27 -12.88
C SER A 54 -8.19 7.50 -14.16
N MET A 55 -7.94 6.19 -14.10
CA MET A 55 -7.79 5.34 -15.28
C MET A 55 -9.15 5.05 -15.94
N MET A 56 -10.21 4.91 -15.14
CA MET A 56 -11.57 4.67 -15.64
C MET A 56 -12.21 5.92 -16.27
N GLU A 57 -11.74 7.11 -15.89
CA GLU A 57 -12.24 8.39 -16.40
C GLU A 57 -11.52 8.89 -17.67
N VAL A 58 -10.60 8.10 -18.24
CA VAL A 58 -9.87 8.48 -19.46
C VAL A 58 -10.86 8.55 -20.64
N THR A 59 -10.94 9.72 -21.27
CA THR A 59 -11.85 10.01 -22.40
C THR A 59 -11.11 10.71 -23.54
N GLY A 60 -11.75 10.80 -24.70
CA GLY A 60 -11.21 11.44 -25.92
C GLY A 60 -10.88 10.45 -27.04
N ALA A 61 -10.07 10.86 -28.01
CA ALA A 61 -9.65 9.99 -29.12
C ALA A 61 -8.80 8.81 -28.62
N LEU A 62 -8.93 7.64 -29.27
CA LEU A 62 -8.26 6.41 -28.85
C LEU A 62 -6.75 6.57 -28.67
N GLU A 63 -6.09 7.33 -29.54
CA GLU A 63 -4.65 7.62 -29.44
C GLU A 63 -4.29 8.40 -28.18
N SER A 64 -5.10 9.41 -27.84
CA SER A 64 -4.91 10.21 -26.62
C SER A 64 -5.18 9.37 -25.38
N GLN A 65 -6.22 8.53 -25.40
CA GLN A 65 -6.49 7.60 -24.31
C GLN A 65 -5.32 6.64 -24.09
N LEU A 66 -4.78 6.06 -25.18
CA LEU A 66 -3.65 5.14 -25.12
C LEU A 66 -2.41 5.81 -24.53
N GLU A 67 -2.10 7.05 -24.91
CA GLU A 67 -0.99 7.80 -24.36
C GLU A 67 -1.17 8.06 -22.85
N GLN A 68 -2.37 8.47 -22.43
CA GLN A 68 -2.70 8.70 -21.02
C GLN A 68 -2.54 7.43 -20.18
N ILE A 69 -3.05 6.28 -20.67
CA ILE A 69 -2.93 5.00 -19.97
C ILE A 69 -1.47 4.53 -19.93
N ARG A 70 -0.67 4.75 -20.98
CA ARG A 70 0.78 4.46 -20.98
C ARG A 70 1.53 5.26 -19.92
N ARG A 71 1.24 6.55 -19.79
CA ARG A 71 1.81 7.41 -18.74
C ARG A 71 1.44 6.90 -17.35
N LYS A 72 0.15 6.66 -17.09
CA LYS A 72 -0.32 6.12 -15.79
C LYS A 72 0.31 4.77 -15.45
N ALA A 73 0.43 3.86 -16.41
CA ALA A 73 1.09 2.57 -16.16
C ALA A 73 2.57 2.72 -15.80
N SER A 74 3.28 3.67 -16.42
CA SER A 74 4.65 3.98 -16.04
C SER A 74 4.73 4.52 -14.60
N GLU A 75 3.81 5.39 -14.21
CA GLU A 75 3.70 5.90 -12.84
C GLU A 75 3.43 4.77 -11.83
N ILE A 76 2.52 3.84 -12.18
CA ILE A 76 2.20 2.68 -11.34
C ILE A 76 3.43 1.82 -11.08
N ARG A 77 4.22 1.53 -12.11
CA ARG A 77 5.46 0.76 -11.98
C ARG A 77 6.51 1.49 -11.15
N ALA A 78 6.63 2.82 -11.32
CA ALA A 78 7.55 3.64 -10.53
C ALA A 78 7.22 3.63 -9.02
N LYS A 79 5.97 3.34 -8.65
CA LYS A 79 5.56 3.22 -7.24
C LYS A 79 5.96 1.90 -6.57
N ARG A 80 6.62 0.98 -7.28
CA ARG A 80 7.11 -0.29 -6.70
C ARG A 80 8.03 -0.08 -5.49
N ASP A 81 8.86 0.97 -5.51
CA ASP A 81 9.76 1.30 -4.39
C ASP A 81 9.00 1.73 -3.14
N GLN A 82 7.88 2.45 -3.31
CA GLN A 82 7.01 2.82 -2.20
C GLN A 82 6.33 1.60 -1.59
N LEU A 83 5.86 0.66 -2.42
CA LEU A 83 5.34 -0.62 -1.96
C LEU A 83 6.42 -1.42 -1.20
N LYS A 84 7.64 -1.47 -1.73
CA LYS A 84 8.77 -2.15 -1.07
C LYS A 84 9.05 -1.57 0.31
N ARG A 85 9.04 -0.24 0.46
CA ARG A 85 9.20 0.40 1.77
C ARG A 85 8.10 -0.02 2.76
N ILE A 86 6.86 -0.20 2.30
CA ILE A 86 5.76 -0.66 3.14
C ILE A 86 5.95 -2.12 3.54
N GLU A 87 6.42 -2.97 2.61
CA GLU A 87 6.79 -4.36 2.88
C GLU A 87 7.89 -4.44 3.94
N ASP A 88 8.95 -3.63 3.83
CA ASP A 88 10.06 -3.57 4.79
C ASP A 88 9.60 -3.10 6.18
N LEU A 89 8.72 -2.08 6.25
CA LEU A 89 8.12 -1.63 7.52
C LEU A 89 7.22 -2.71 8.14
N GLY A 90 6.48 -3.46 7.32
CA GLY A 90 5.66 -4.58 7.78
C GLY A 90 6.50 -5.72 8.35
N ALA A 91 7.60 -6.07 7.68
CA ALA A 91 8.56 -7.05 8.20
C ALA A 91 9.16 -6.61 9.54
N LEU A 92 9.50 -5.32 9.69
CA LEU A 92 9.98 -4.79 10.96
C LEU A 92 8.94 -4.91 12.08
N LEU A 93 7.66 -4.70 11.80
CA LEU A 93 6.58 -4.91 12.78
C LEU A 93 6.50 -6.39 13.20
N GLU A 94 6.56 -7.30 12.25
CA GLU A 94 6.54 -8.75 12.50
C GLU A 94 7.75 -9.21 13.34
N ASP A 95 8.95 -8.71 13.03
CA ASP A 95 10.18 -8.98 13.79
C ASP A 95 10.06 -8.52 15.25
N HIS A 96 9.31 -7.43 15.51
CA HIS A 96 8.99 -6.92 16.83
C HIS A 96 7.76 -7.58 17.49
N LEU A 97 7.18 -8.60 16.84
CA LEU A 97 5.96 -9.30 17.26
C LEU A 97 4.74 -8.38 17.39
N ILE A 98 4.68 -7.35 16.56
CA ILE A 98 3.56 -6.40 16.47
C ILE A 98 2.65 -6.85 15.33
N LEU A 99 1.55 -7.52 15.67
CA LEU A 99 0.66 -8.15 14.70
C LEU A 99 -0.64 -7.36 14.45
N ASP A 100 -0.89 -6.35 15.28
CA ASP A 100 -2.05 -5.47 15.20
C ASP A 100 -1.61 -4.02 14.98
N ASN A 101 -2.40 -3.27 14.20
CA ASN A 101 -2.19 -1.86 14.00
C ASN A 101 -3.52 -1.10 14.02
N ARG A 102 -3.77 -0.34 15.09
CA ARG A 102 -4.99 0.47 15.25
C ARG A 102 -5.09 1.69 14.33
N TYR A 103 -4.00 2.05 13.65
CA TYR A 103 -3.93 3.26 12.81
C TYR A 103 -4.19 2.99 11.32
N THR A 104 -4.29 1.72 10.92
CA THR A 104 -4.61 1.33 9.54
C THR A 104 -5.26 -0.05 9.52
N GLU A 105 -6.18 -0.25 8.58
CA GLU A 105 -6.75 -1.56 8.25
C GLU A 105 -6.02 -2.23 7.07
N HIS A 106 -5.05 -1.55 6.47
CA HIS A 106 -4.38 -2.02 5.26
C HIS A 106 -3.12 -2.83 5.60
N SER A 107 -3.13 -4.12 5.25
CA SER A 107 -1.96 -4.98 5.38
C SER A 107 -1.02 -4.87 4.17
N THR A 108 0.25 -5.23 4.37
CA THR A 108 1.27 -5.33 3.30
C THR A 108 0.75 -6.18 2.13
N VAL A 109 0.20 -7.36 2.43
CA VAL A 109 -0.33 -8.31 1.45
C VAL A 109 -1.50 -7.70 0.67
N ALA A 110 -2.44 -7.05 1.35
CA ALA A 110 -3.59 -6.43 0.69
C ALA A 110 -3.15 -5.29 -0.26
N LEU A 111 -2.20 -4.45 0.16
CA LEU A 111 -1.68 -3.36 -0.67
C LEU A 111 -0.91 -3.87 -1.88
N ALA A 112 -0.09 -4.92 -1.71
CA ALA A 112 0.63 -5.55 -2.81
C ALA A 112 -0.34 -6.13 -3.85
N GLN A 113 -1.39 -6.82 -3.39
CA GLN A 113 -2.42 -7.35 -4.28
C GLN A 113 -3.17 -6.25 -5.04
N GLN A 114 -3.54 -5.15 -4.37
CA GLN A 114 -4.22 -4.04 -5.04
C GLN A 114 -3.34 -3.33 -6.06
N TRP A 115 -2.04 -3.17 -5.77
CA TRP A 115 -1.06 -2.62 -6.72
C TRP A 115 -0.91 -3.52 -7.95
N GLU A 116 -0.76 -4.83 -7.75
CA GLU A 116 -0.66 -5.81 -8.83
C GLU A 116 -1.92 -5.79 -9.73
N GLN A 117 -3.10 -5.77 -9.11
CA GLN A 117 -4.36 -5.64 -9.86
C GLN A 117 -4.45 -4.35 -10.68
N LEU A 118 -3.89 -3.25 -10.16
CA LEU A 118 -3.88 -1.97 -10.85
C LEU A 118 -2.90 -1.97 -12.03
N ASP A 119 -1.70 -2.55 -11.88
CA ASP A 119 -0.75 -2.70 -12.99
C ASP A 119 -1.32 -3.59 -14.10
N GLN A 120 -1.95 -4.72 -13.73
CA GLN A 120 -2.65 -5.61 -14.67
C GLN A 120 -3.83 -4.92 -15.37
N LEU A 121 -4.58 -4.07 -14.66
CA LEU A 121 -5.64 -3.25 -15.28
C LEU A 121 -5.04 -2.34 -16.35
N GLY A 122 -3.92 -1.67 -16.05
CA GLY A 122 -3.23 -0.83 -17.02
C GLY A 122 -2.78 -1.59 -18.26
N MET A 123 -2.20 -2.78 -18.11
CA MET A 123 -1.82 -3.63 -19.24
C MET A 123 -3.02 -4.01 -20.11
N ARG A 124 -4.14 -4.42 -19.50
CA ARG A 124 -5.37 -4.79 -20.23
C ARG A 124 -5.96 -3.61 -20.99
N MET A 125 -6.01 -2.43 -20.38
CA MET A 125 -6.52 -1.22 -21.03
C MET A 125 -5.65 -0.79 -22.22
N GLN A 126 -4.32 -0.82 -22.08
CA GLN A 126 -3.42 -0.53 -23.22
C GLN A 126 -3.65 -1.49 -24.37
N HIS A 127 -3.68 -2.79 -24.08
CA HIS A 127 -3.88 -3.82 -25.10
C HIS A 127 -5.22 -3.65 -25.81
N ASN A 128 -6.29 -3.38 -25.06
CA ASN A 128 -7.62 -3.17 -25.63
C ASN A 128 -7.66 -1.93 -26.55
N LEU A 129 -7.06 -0.81 -26.13
CA LEU A 129 -6.98 0.40 -26.96
C LEU A 129 -6.14 0.17 -28.23
N GLU A 130 -5.02 -0.53 -28.14
CA GLU A 130 -4.19 -0.88 -29.30
C GLU A 130 -4.97 -1.74 -30.31
N GLN A 131 -5.72 -2.73 -29.84
CA GLN A 131 -6.59 -3.55 -30.70
C GLN A 131 -7.69 -2.71 -31.36
N GLN A 132 -8.35 -1.80 -30.63
CA GLN A 132 -9.38 -0.92 -31.19
C GLN A 132 -8.82 0.00 -32.28
N ILE A 133 -7.64 0.59 -32.05
CA ILE A 133 -6.95 1.44 -33.04
C ILE A 133 -6.59 0.62 -34.29
N GLN A 134 -6.06 -0.59 -34.10
CA GLN A 134 -5.71 -1.47 -35.21
C GLN A 134 -6.94 -1.89 -36.01
N ALA A 135 -8.03 -2.26 -35.35
CA ALA A 135 -9.30 -2.59 -36.00
C ALA A 135 -9.83 -1.41 -36.81
N ARG A 136 -9.87 -0.20 -36.24
CA ARG A 136 -10.28 1.02 -36.95
C ARG A 136 -9.45 1.25 -38.21
N ASN A 137 -8.12 1.12 -38.10
CA ASN A 137 -7.19 1.33 -39.22
C ASN A 137 -7.29 0.24 -40.31
N THR A 138 -7.65 -0.99 -39.95
CA THR A 138 -7.74 -2.12 -40.89
C THR A 138 -9.11 -2.20 -41.55
N SER A 139 -10.18 -1.86 -40.82
CA SER A 139 -11.55 -1.96 -41.30
C SER A 139 -12.00 -0.75 -42.14
N GLY A 140 -11.37 0.42 -41.98
CA GLY A 140 -11.81 1.66 -42.63
C GLY A 140 -13.19 2.15 -42.17
N VAL A 141 -13.69 1.62 -41.04
CA VAL A 141 -15.04 1.88 -40.50
C VAL A 141 -14.95 2.99 -39.44
N SER A 142 -15.83 3.99 -39.52
CA SER A 142 -15.87 5.16 -38.64
C SER A 142 -16.40 4.85 -37.23
N GLU A 143 -16.09 5.74 -36.29
CA GLU A 143 -16.31 5.67 -34.83
C GLU A 143 -17.67 5.13 -34.36
N ASP A 144 -18.75 5.34 -35.12
CA ASP A 144 -20.11 4.97 -34.69
C ASP A 144 -20.34 3.44 -34.57
N ASN A 145 -19.63 2.61 -35.34
CA ASN A 145 -19.87 1.16 -35.33
C ASN A 145 -19.09 0.40 -34.23
N LEU A 146 -18.09 1.02 -33.60
CA LEU A 146 -17.27 0.35 -32.57
C LEU A 146 -17.86 0.49 -31.16
N ARG A 147 -18.84 1.37 -30.97
CA ARG A 147 -19.53 1.57 -29.69
C ARG A 147 -20.58 0.49 -29.36
N GLU A 148 -21.02 -0.31 -30.35
CA GLU A 148 -22.09 -1.31 -30.15
C GLU A 148 -21.63 -2.62 -29.49
N PHE A 149 -20.35 -2.79 -29.17
CA PHE A 149 -19.83 -4.01 -28.52
C PHE A 149 -19.21 -3.79 -27.13
N SER A 150 -19.44 -2.62 -26.52
CA SER A 150 -19.04 -2.31 -25.14
C SER A 150 -20.22 -2.47 -24.19
#